data_AF-A0A2G6QQS0-F1
#
_entry.id   AF-A0A2G6QQS0-F1
#
_cell.length_a   1.000
_cell.length_b   1.000
_cell.length_c   1.000
_cell.angle_alpha   90.00
_cell.angle_beta   90.00
_cell.angle_gamma   90.00
#
_symmetry.space_group_name_H-M   'P 1'
#
loop_
_entity.id
_entity.type
_entity.pdbx_description
1 polymer ?
#
loop_
_entity_poly.entity_id
_entity_poly.type
_entity_poly.pdbx_seq_one_letter_code
_entity_poly.pdbx_strand_id
1 'polypeptide(L)'
;MQKNKIKVFITVFMILTALLYALEWPSDTKNLKRLFGERITNECKIFEYGFTLKNTETVRTADYGRRLITIENKNSMKGFPSTLGNAVVLIHADDIQTIYGNLENTDLFETRHIADNNSIIGKTANTAWGEPNDLIFQVLDIKNSVYINPGLTLPAIEDKFPPKIKNASLVDSQNRQLNLKTNDKIKRGKYSLYVQTVDSITAEGQQFNSMHFSVILNGINVSNLSFQTISIKKGKAYIKENITAQKLYNSQTGIFLGNIKLTAGNAILQITTKDINNNESVQTYQFQVE
;
A
#
# COMPACT_ATOMS: atom_id res chain seq x y z
N MET A 1 19.24 41.52 21.19
CA MET A 1 17.99 40.84 21.64
C MET A 1 17.07 40.42 20.47
N GLN A 2 16.85 41.28 19.46
CA GLN A 2 15.93 41.02 18.34
C GLN A 2 16.34 39.87 17.40
N LYS A 3 17.66 39.71 17.12
CA LYS A 3 18.19 38.58 16.30
C LYS A 3 17.95 37.20 16.92
N ASN A 4 17.96 37.09 18.26
CA ASN A 4 17.68 35.82 18.95
C ASN A 4 16.18 35.49 18.91
N LYS A 5 15.30 36.50 18.96
CA LYS A 5 13.84 36.31 18.80
C LYS A 5 13.48 35.81 17.41
N ILE A 6 14.13 36.33 16.35
CA ILE A 6 13.92 35.87 14.96
C ILE A 6 14.39 34.43 14.78
N LYS A 7 15.55 34.05 15.34
CA LYS A 7 16.03 32.66 15.29
C LYS A 7 15.08 31.71 16.03
N VAL A 8 14.60 32.07 17.21
CA VAL A 8 13.62 31.26 17.96
C VAL A 8 12.31 31.12 17.19
N PHE A 9 11.80 32.20 16.59
CA PHE A 9 10.57 32.16 15.79
C PHE A 9 10.71 31.26 14.55
N ILE A 10 11.85 31.35 13.85
CA ILE A 10 12.16 30.49 12.70
C ILE A 10 12.29 29.02 13.11
N THR A 11 12.93 28.74 14.25
CA THR A 11 13.05 27.38 14.78
C THR A 11 11.69 26.80 15.20
N VAL A 12 10.85 27.58 15.90
CA VAL A 12 9.49 27.15 16.29
C VAL A 12 8.61 26.92 15.05
N PHE A 13 8.69 27.80 14.04
CA PHE A 13 7.95 27.65 12.79
C PHE A 13 8.39 26.40 12.01
N MET A 14 9.70 26.14 11.89
CA MET A 14 10.22 24.92 11.25
C MET A 14 9.80 23.63 11.99
N ILE A 15 9.78 23.66 13.33
CA ILE A 15 9.30 22.53 14.14
C ILE A 15 7.79 22.31 13.94
N LEU A 16 6.99 23.38 13.84
CA LEU A 16 5.55 23.27 13.58
C LEU A 16 5.25 22.69 12.20
N THR A 17 6.01 23.09 11.17
CA THR A 17 5.82 22.58 9.79
C THR A 17 6.26 21.13 9.64
N ALA A 18 7.16 20.63 10.49
CA ALA A 18 7.65 19.26 10.45
C ALA A 18 6.66 18.22 11.02
N LEU A 19 5.53 18.67 11.60
CA LEU A 19 4.50 17.82 12.20
C LEU A 19 3.18 17.79 11.40
N LEU A 20 3.12 18.46 10.26
CA LEU A 20 1.91 18.51 9.43
C LEU A 20 1.89 17.32 8.47
N TYR A 21 1.15 16.28 8.85
CA TYR A 21 0.70 15.26 7.91
C TYR A 21 -0.49 15.80 7.11
N ALA A 22 -0.62 15.36 5.85
CA ALA A 22 -1.71 15.81 4.99
C ALA A 22 -3.07 15.25 5.43
N LEU A 23 -3.07 14.08 6.08
CA LEU A 23 -4.25 13.39 6.59
C LEU A 23 -3.95 12.82 7.98
N GLU A 24 -4.98 12.66 8.81
CA GLU A 24 -4.97 11.96 10.09
C GLU A 24 -5.51 10.53 9.96
N TRP A 25 -5.19 9.68 10.95
CA TRP A 25 -5.69 8.31 10.97
C TRP A 25 -7.22 8.29 11.10
N PRO A 26 -7.92 7.46 10.31
CA PRO A 26 -9.38 7.43 10.28
C PRO A 26 -10.00 6.64 11.46
N SER A 27 -9.19 6.31 12.47
CA SER A 27 -9.53 5.42 13.57
C SER A 27 -8.69 5.73 14.80
N ASP A 28 -9.24 5.42 15.99
CA ASP A 28 -8.53 5.56 17.25
C ASP A 28 -7.40 4.52 17.40
N THR A 29 -7.53 3.36 16.75
CA THR A 29 -6.53 2.29 16.74
C THR A 29 -5.97 2.07 15.33
N LYS A 30 -4.66 1.79 15.23
CA LYS A 30 -3.95 1.61 13.95
C LYS A 30 -3.75 0.12 13.63
N ASN A 31 -4.80 -0.68 13.82
CA ASN A 31 -4.72 -2.13 13.68
C ASN A 31 -4.80 -2.55 12.21
N LEU A 32 -3.69 -2.48 11.48
CA LEU A 32 -3.67 -2.81 10.07
C LEU A 32 -4.01 -4.29 9.80
N LYS A 33 -4.91 -4.51 8.84
CA LYS A 33 -5.29 -5.81 8.28
C LYS A 33 -4.72 -6.03 6.89
N ARG A 34 -4.73 -5.02 6.03
CA ARG A 34 -4.19 -5.12 4.66
C ARG A 34 -3.58 -3.80 4.29
N LEU A 35 -2.46 -3.86 3.60
CA LEU A 35 -1.77 -2.69 3.08
C LEU A 35 -2.15 -2.42 1.62
N PHE A 36 -1.87 -1.19 1.21
CA PHE A 36 -2.09 -0.73 -0.14
C PHE A 36 -1.35 -1.59 -1.17
N GLY A 37 -2.07 -2.00 -2.20
CA GLY A 37 -1.58 -2.78 -3.32
C GLY A 37 -1.28 -4.23 -3.00
N GLU A 38 -1.52 -4.71 -1.77
CA GLU A 38 -1.52 -6.15 -1.49
C GLU A 38 -2.61 -6.87 -2.28
N ARG A 39 -2.44 -8.16 -2.52
CA ARG A 39 -3.52 -9.00 -3.06
C ARG A 39 -4.56 -9.27 -1.96
N ILE A 40 -5.84 -9.14 -2.29
CA ILE A 40 -6.94 -9.36 -1.33
C ILE A 40 -7.06 -10.84 -0.95
N THR A 41 -6.94 -11.75 -1.91
CA THR A 41 -6.86 -13.22 -1.69
C THR A 41 -5.88 -13.86 -2.66
N ASN A 42 -5.56 -15.15 -2.48
CA ASN A 42 -4.66 -15.89 -3.37
C ASN A 42 -5.28 -16.14 -4.75
N GLU A 43 -6.60 -16.20 -4.82
CA GLU A 43 -7.41 -16.45 -6.02
C GLU A 43 -7.79 -15.14 -6.72
N CYS A 44 -7.84 -14.04 -5.96
CA CYS A 44 -8.27 -12.74 -6.43
C CYS A 44 -7.14 -11.99 -7.14
N LYS A 45 -7.42 -11.53 -8.36
CA LYS A 45 -6.48 -10.78 -9.21
C LYS A 45 -6.64 -9.26 -9.05
N ILE A 46 -6.94 -8.81 -7.84
CA ILE A 46 -7.28 -7.42 -7.52
C ILE A 46 -6.36 -6.93 -6.39
N PHE A 47 -5.95 -5.68 -6.49
CA PHE A 47 -5.19 -4.99 -5.46
C PHE A 47 -6.12 -4.44 -4.37
N GLU A 48 -5.63 -4.37 -3.14
CA GLU A 48 -6.17 -3.50 -2.12
C GLU A 48 -5.90 -2.03 -2.51
N TYR A 49 -6.93 -1.17 -2.55
CA TYR A 49 -6.79 0.24 -3.01
C TYR A 49 -6.54 1.23 -1.88
N GLY A 50 -6.33 0.74 -0.66
CA GLY A 50 -6.16 1.56 0.53
C GLY A 50 -5.61 0.74 1.68
N PHE A 51 -6.02 1.06 2.91
CA PHE A 51 -5.82 0.22 4.08
C PHE A 51 -7.12 -0.40 4.53
N THR A 52 -7.05 -1.65 4.99
CA THR A 52 -8.10 -2.22 5.82
C THR A 52 -7.63 -2.22 7.27
N LEU A 53 -8.43 -1.70 8.21
CA LEU A 53 -8.12 -1.70 9.64
C LEU A 53 -9.06 -2.63 10.39
N LYS A 54 -8.53 -3.49 11.26
CA LYS A 54 -9.29 -4.46 12.06
C LYS A 54 -10.03 -3.81 13.20
N ASN A 55 -11.21 -4.34 13.52
CA ASN A 55 -11.94 -4.06 14.76
C ASN A 55 -12.01 -2.56 15.07
N THR A 56 -12.38 -1.76 14.08
CA THR A 56 -12.41 -0.30 14.18
C THR A 56 -13.78 0.16 14.66
N GLU A 57 -13.95 0.32 15.97
CA GLU A 57 -15.25 0.70 16.54
C GLU A 57 -15.67 2.13 16.18
N THR A 58 -14.74 3.09 16.25
CA THR A 58 -14.98 4.50 15.94
C THR A 58 -14.26 4.88 14.67
N VAL A 59 -15.00 5.43 13.71
CA VAL A 59 -14.46 5.97 12.46
C VAL A 59 -14.43 7.50 12.54
N ARG A 60 -13.31 8.08 12.15
CA ARG A 60 -13.07 9.52 12.15
C ARG A 60 -12.67 10.02 10.77
N THR A 61 -12.98 11.28 10.50
CA THR A 61 -12.44 11.97 9.32
C THR A 61 -10.94 12.15 9.42
N ALA A 62 -10.26 11.96 8.30
CA ALA A 62 -8.82 12.12 8.18
C ALA A 62 -8.43 13.59 8.00
N ASP A 63 -9.34 14.44 7.54
CA ASP A 63 -9.15 15.89 7.49
C ASP A 63 -10.53 16.56 7.37
N TYR A 64 -10.55 17.88 7.49
CA TYR A 64 -11.70 18.68 7.08
C TYR A 64 -12.09 18.36 5.64
N GLY A 65 -13.36 18.06 5.42
CA GLY A 65 -13.85 17.68 4.10
C GLY A 65 -15.33 17.94 3.92
N ARG A 66 -15.73 18.07 2.65
CA ARG A 66 -17.14 18.15 2.26
C ARG A 66 -17.62 16.78 1.84
N ARG A 67 -18.82 16.39 2.27
CA ARG A 67 -19.47 15.16 1.81
C ARG A 67 -19.74 15.26 0.32
N LEU A 68 -19.07 14.43 -0.46
CA LEU A 68 -19.34 14.30 -1.89
C LEU A 68 -20.52 13.36 -2.13
N ILE A 69 -20.43 12.13 -1.62
CA ILE A 69 -21.46 11.12 -1.78
C ILE A 69 -21.48 10.18 -0.57
N THR A 70 -22.69 9.72 -0.24
CA THR A 70 -22.92 8.57 0.62
C THR A 70 -23.36 7.39 -0.23
N ILE A 71 -22.82 6.22 0.08
CA ILE A 71 -23.22 4.94 -0.52
C ILE A 71 -23.94 4.18 0.59
N GLU A 72 -25.17 3.76 0.30
CA GLU A 72 -25.97 2.96 1.22
C GLU A 72 -26.16 1.57 0.62
N ASN A 73 -25.82 0.55 1.41
CA ASN A 73 -26.17 -0.83 1.15
C ASN A 73 -27.66 -1.03 1.44
N LYS A 74 -28.51 -0.57 0.52
CA LYS A 74 -29.94 -0.91 0.52
C LYS A 74 -30.13 -2.22 -0.24
N ASN A 75 -30.87 -3.16 0.35
CA ASN A 75 -31.37 -4.40 -0.30
C ASN A 75 -32.35 -4.15 -1.47
N SER A 76 -32.33 -2.97 -2.09
CA SER A 76 -33.19 -2.62 -3.21
C SER A 76 -32.44 -2.77 -4.52
N MET A 77 -33.08 -3.36 -5.52
CA MET A 77 -32.56 -3.50 -6.90
C MET A 77 -32.32 -2.15 -7.63
N LYS A 78 -32.52 -1.01 -6.96
CA LYS A 78 -32.33 0.35 -7.51
C LYS A 78 -31.04 1.03 -7.03
N GLY A 79 -30.29 0.43 -6.11
CA GLY A 79 -29.02 0.97 -5.60
C GLY A 79 -27.82 0.56 -6.46
N PHE A 80 -26.72 1.31 -6.37
CA PHE A 80 -25.44 0.91 -6.94
C PHE A 80 -24.79 -0.13 -6.00
N PRO A 81 -24.71 -1.42 -6.36
CA PRO A 81 -24.06 -2.40 -5.51
C PRO A 81 -22.57 -2.05 -5.40
N SER A 82 -22.10 -1.84 -4.17
CA SER A 82 -20.72 -1.44 -3.90
C SER A 82 -20.05 -2.45 -2.98
N THR A 83 -18.83 -2.86 -3.31
CA THR A 83 -18.01 -3.69 -2.41
C THR A 83 -17.58 -2.94 -1.15
N LEU A 84 -17.79 -1.62 -1.09
CA LEU A 84 -17.53 -0.77 0.06
C LEU A 84 -18.63 -0.81 1.12
N GLY A 85 -19.78 -1.44 0.84
CA GLY A 85 -20.93 -1.41 1.76
C GLY A 85 -21.48 -0.01 1.98
N ASN A 86 -21.94 0.27 3.21
CA ASN A 86 -22.22 1.63 3.61
C ASN A 86 -20.91 2.42 3.65
N ALA A 87 -20.87 3.53 2.91
CA ALA A 87 -19.65 4.30 2.78
C ALA A 87 -19.91 5.80 2.66
N VAL A 88 -18.94 6.59 3.11
CA VAL A 88 -18.91 8.05 2.95
C VAL A 88 -17.67 8.40 2.14
N VAL A 89 -17.85 9.26 1.13
CA VAL A 89 -16.76 9.88 0.38
C VAL A 89 -16.71 11.35 0.70
N LEU A 90 -15.56 11.80 1.21
CA LEU A 90 -15.29 13.20 1.49
C LEU A 90 -14.32 13.74 0.44
N ILE A 91 -14.57 14.96 -0.02
CA ILE A 91 -13.65 15.72 -0.87
C ILE A 91 -12.96 16.79 -0.03
N HIS A 92 -11.65 16.89 -0.19
CA HIS A 92 -10.75 17.78 0.53
C HIS A 92 -10.21 18.86 -0.43
N ALA A 93 -9.26 19.66 0.06
CA ALA A 93 -8.46 20.51 -0.82
C ALA A 93 -7.68 19.67 -1.85
N ASP A 94 -7.22 20.34 -2.92
CA ASP A 94 -6.36 19.76 -3.96
C ASP A 94 -6.92 18.52 -4.68
N ASP A 95 -8.25 18.42 -4.78
CA ASP A 95 -8.96 17.33 -5.47
C ASP A 95 -8.64 15.93 -4.90
N ILE A 96 -8.29 15.87 -3.61
CA ILE A 96 -8.13 14.62 -2.87
C ILE A 96 -9.49 14.18 -2.30
N GLN A 97 -9.79 12.90 -2.44
CA GLN A 97 -10.93 12.25 -1.78
C GLN A 97 -10.45 11.21 -0.79
N THR A 98 -11.16 11.14 0.33
CA THR A 98 -11.06 10.00 1.26
C THR A 98 -12.36 9.21 1.23
N ILE A 99 -12.23 7.89 1.29
CA ILE A 99 -13.35 6.96 1.23
C ILE A 99 -13.33 6.11 2.50
N TYR A 100 -14.45 6.11 3.22
CA TYR A 100 -14.66 5.33 4.45
C TYR A 100 -15.74 4.31 4.17
N GLY A 101 -15.39 3.03 4.07
CA GLY A 101 -16.31 1.94 3.78
C GLY A 101 -16.55 1.01 4.97
N ASN A 102 -17.50 0.10 4.80
CA ASN A 102 -17.98 -0.85 5.80
C ASN A 102 -18.56 -0.20 7.07
N LEU A 103 -19.18 0.97 6.91
CA LEU A 103 -19.84 1.67 8.00
C LEU A 103 -21.11 0.93 8.43
N GLU A 104 -21.58 1.18 9.65
CA GLU A 104 -22.86 0.68 10.14
C GLU A 104 -24.04 1.30 9.37
N ASN A 105 -24.00 2.62 9.19
CA ASN A 105 -24.96 3.41 8.43
C ASN A 105 -24.29 4.72 7.94
N THR A 106 -25.03 5.55 7.23
CA THR A 106 -24.57 6.87 6.76
C THR A 106 -25.47 8.00 7.25
N ASP A 107 -26.27 7.76 8.29
CA ASP A 107 -27.37 8.62 8.75
C ASP A 107 -26.87 10.00 9.16
N LEU A 108 -25.67 10.05 9.76
CA LEU A 108 -25.00 11.31 10.13
C LEU A 108 -24.89 12.27 8.93
N PHE A 109 -24.72 11.72 7.74
CA PHE A 109 -24.56 12.46 6.50
C PHE A 109 -25.86 12.57 5.70
N GLU A 110 -27.04 12.31 6.25
CA GLU A 110 -28.29 12.71 5.60
C GLU A 110 -28.40 14.24 5.55
N THR A 111 -28.10 14.89 6.67
CA THR A 111 -28.18 16.35 6.84
C THR A 111 -26.81 17.03 6.93
N ARG A 112 -25.77 16.29 7.34
CA ARG A 112 -24.41 16.82 7.42
C ARG A 112 -23.75 16.86 6.04
N HIS A 113 -23.27 18.04 5.64
CA HIS A 113 -22.56 18.23 4.37
C HIS A 113 -21.05 18.46 4.55
N ILE A 114 -20.61 18.75 5.77
CA ILE A 114 -19.23 19.09 6.11
C ILE A 114 -18.83 18.27 7.32
N ALA A 115 -17.61 17.75 7.31
CA ALA A 115 -17.01 17.14 8.47
C ALA A 115 -15.70 17.83 8.81
N ASP A 116 -15.56 18.22 10.08
CA ASP A 116 -14.34 18.83 10.60
C ASP A 116 -13.25 17.78 10.79
N ASN A 117 -11.99 18.19 10.76
CA ASN A 117 -10.86 17.29 11.00
C ASN A 117 -11.05 16.49 12.30
N ASN A 118 -10.73 15.19 12.24
CA ASN A 118 -10.81 14.23 13.33
C ASN A 118 -12.19 14.06 13.99
N SER A 119 -13.25 14.58 13.36
CA SER A 119 -14.62 14.41 13.85
C SER A 119 -15.09 12.97 13.64
N ILE A 120 -15.90 12.49 14.57
CA ILE A 120 -16.50 11.15 14.47
C ILE A 120 -17.52 11.16 13.33
N ILE A 121 -17.42 10.16 12.47
CA ILE A 121 -18.29 9.99 11.30
C ILE A 121 -19.12 8.72 11.31
N GLY A 122 -18.85 7.80 12.25
CA GLY A 122 -19.65 6.62 12.44
C GLY A 122 -18.89 5.51 13.12
N LYS A 123 -19.41 4.30 12.93
CA LYS A 123 -18.83 3.03 13.38
C LYS A 123 -18.76 2.06 12.22
N THR A 124 -17.88 1.08 12.29
CA THR A 124 -17.88 -0.03 11.32
C THR A 124 -18.93 -1.08 11.68
N ALA A 125 -19.32 -1.88 10.69
CA ALA A 125 -20.20 -3.02 10.88
C ALA A 125 -19.83 -4.14 9.89
N ASN A 126 -20.80 -4.81 9.29
CA ASN A 126 -20.59 -5.86 8.29
C ASN A 126 -21.43 -5.60 7.04
N THR A 127 -21.30 -4.39 6.48
CA THR A 127 -22.09 -3.93 5.34
C THR A 127 -21.35 -4.04 4.01
N ALA A 128 -20.02 -4.17 4.06
CA ALA A 128 -19.13 -4.32 2.91
C ALA A 128 -18.69 -5.77 2.70
N TRP A 129 -17.88 -5.98 1.67
CA TRP A 129 -17.11 -7.22 1.54
C TRP A 129 -15.95 -7.24 2.55
N GLY A 130 -15.84 -8.29 3.36
CA GLY A 130 -14.75 -8.41 4.33
C GLY A 130 -15.17 -9.12 5.60
N GLU A 131 -14.41 -8.91 6.68
CA GLU A 131 -14.83 -9.32 8.01
C GLU A 131 -15.64 -8.21 8.69
N PRO A 132 -16.54 -8.56 9.63
CA PRO A 132 -17.22 -7.60 10.46
C PRO A 132 -16.23 -6.66 11.18
N ASN A 133 -16.63 -5.41 11.32
CA ASN A 133 -15.93 -4.34 12.03
C ASN A 133 -14.56 -3.94 11.45
N ASP A 134 -14.25 -4.37 10.23
CA ASP A 134 -13.11 -3.84 9.49
C ASP A 134 -13.45 -2.46 8.90
N LEU A 135 -12.56 -1.46 9.01
CA LEU A 135 -12.69 -0.21 8.25
C LEU A 135 -11.96 -0.34 6.92
N ILE A 136 -12.64 -0.01 5.82
CA ILE A 136 -12.00 0.21 4.51
C ILE A 136 -11.69 1.69 4.38
N PHE A 137 -10.42 2.05 4.28
CA PHE A 137 -9.97 3.43 4.11
C PHE A 137 -9.16 3.58 2.82
N GLN A 138 -9.61 4.44 1.90
CA GLN A 138 -8.91 4.70 0.64
C GLN A 138 -8.70 6.19 0.43
N VAL A 139 -7.62 6.53 -0.26
CA VAL A 139 -7.28 7.90 -0.65
C VAL A 139 -7.19 7.94 -2.18
N LEU A 140 -7.90 8.88 -2.80
CA LEU A 140 -7.98 9.03 -4.25
C LEU A 140 -7.58 10.45 -4.64
N ASP A 141 -6.67 10.56 -5.61
CA ASP A 141 -6.39 11.80 -6.33
C ASP A 141 -7.26 11.83 -7.59
N ILE A 142 -8.26 12.72 -7.61
CA ILE A 142 -9.17 12.83 -8.75
C ILE A 142 -8.43 13.39 -9.97
N LYS A 143 -7.59 14.41 -9.75
CA LYS A 143 -6.88 15.14 -10.80
C LYS A 143 -6.00 14.22 -11.62
N ASN A 144 -5.31 13.29 -10.96
CA ASN A 144 -4.47 12.30 -11.61
C ASN A 144 -5.17 10.95 -11.84
N SER A 145 -6.40 10.78 -11.33
CA SER A 145 -7.20 9.55 -11.42
C SER A 145 -6.44 8.31 -10.90
N VAL A 146 -5.82 8.46 -9.72
CA VAL A 146 -5.04 7.41 -9.06
C VAL A 146 -5.44 7.26 -7.60
N TYR A 147 -5.50 6.02 -7.12
CA TYR A 147 -5.49 5.77 -5.68
C TYR A 147 -4.08 6.01 -5.14
N ILE A 148 -3.99 6.68 -3.99
CA ILE A 148 -2.74 6.94 -3.27
C ILE A 148 -2.63 5.94 -2.13
N ASN A 149 -1.42 5.42 -1.90
CA ASN A 149 -1.11 4.67 -0.69
C ASN A 149 -1.32 5.57 0.55
N PRO A 150 -2.26 5.24 1.45
CA PRO A 150 -2.52 6.07 2.62
C PRO A 150 -1.29 6.26 3.53
N GLY A 151 -0.33 5.33 3.51
CA GLY A 151 0.92 5.45 4.26
C GLY A 151 1.81 6.61 3.83
N LEU A 152 1.57 7.20 2.65
CA LEU A 152 2.27 8.41 2.19
C LEU A 152 1.69 9.71 2.78
N THR A 153 0.46 9.66 3.28
CA THR A 153 -0.30 10.84 3.73
C THR A 153 -0.58 10.83 5.22
N LEU A 154 -0.64 9.64 5.83
CA LEU A 154 -0.94 9.44 7.25
C LEU A 154 0.32 9.55 8.13
N PRO A 155 0.16 9.87 9.43
CA PRO A 155 1.25 9.79 10.39
C PRO A 155 1.88 8.40 10.43
N ALA A 156 3.21 8.33 10.47
CA ALA A 156 3.92 7.06 10.60
C ALA A 156 3.46 6.26 11.83
N ILE A 157 3.47 4.93 11.72
CA ILE A 157 3.30 4.02 12.86
C ILE A 157 4.69 3.79 13.46
N GLU A 158 4.81 3.47 14.74
CA GLU A 158 6.08 2.99 15.26
C GLU A 158 6.33 1.56 14.75
N ASP A 159 7.42 1.36 14.00
CA ASP A 159 7.84 0.05 13.50
C ASP A 159 9.36 -0.09 13.69
N LYS A 160 9.77 -1.21 14.28
CA LYS A 160 11.18 -1.53 14.58
C LYS A 160 11.67 -2.77 13.84
N PHE A 161 10.83 -3.40 13.02
CA PHE A 161 11.13 -4.68 12.41
C PHE A 161 11.30 -4.47 10.90
N PRO A 162 12.55 -4.41 10.39
CA PRO A 162 12.74 -4.31 8.96
C PRO A 162 12.17 -5.55 8.24
N PRO A 163 11.71 -5.38 6.99
CA PRO A 163 11.16 -6.47 6.20
C PRO A 163 12.22 -7.55 5.97
N LYS A 164 11.81 -8.81 5.80
CA LYS A 164 12.72 -9.94 5.57
C LYS A 164 12.50 -10.52 4.17
N ILE A 165 13.60 -10.66 3.42
CA ILE A 165 13.61 -11.39 2.15
C ILE A 165 13.71 -12.89 2.49
N LYS A 166 12.64 -13.65 2.21
CA LYS A 166 12.55 -15.08 2.51
C LYS A 166 13.16 -15.95 1.41
N ASN A 167 12.88 -15.59 0.17
CA ASN A 167 13.35 -16.33 -1.00
C ASN A 167 13.40 -15.42 -2.22
N ALA A 168 14.34 -15.69 -3.12
CA ALA A 168 14.35 -15.12 -4.45
C ALA A 168 14.44 -16.28 -5.45
N SER A 169 13.69 -16.22 -6.54
CA SER A 169 13.63 -17.30 -7.52
C SER A 169 13.61 -16.79 -8.94
N LEU A 170 14.23 -17.56 -9.83
CA LEU A 170 14.24 -17.35 -11.26
C LEU A 170 13.30 -18.35 -11.92
N VAL A 171 12.46 -17.89 -12.84
CA VAL A 171 11.59 -18.74 -13.65
C VAL A 171 11.96 -18.57 -15.12
N ASP A 172 12.26 -19.68 -15.79
CA ASP A 172 12.61 -19.67 -17.21
C ASP A 172 11.38 -19.70 -18.13
N SER A 173 11.60 -19.70 -19.45
CA SER A 173 10.52 -19.75 -20.44
C SER A 173 9.75 -21.08 -20.46
N GLN A 174 10.23 -22.10 -19.76
CA GLN A 174 9.59 -23.41 -19.60
C GLN A 174 8.85 -23.51 -18.25
N ASN A 175 8.67 -22.39 -17.54
CA ASN A 175 8.11 -22.31 -16.19
C ASN A 175 8.87 -23.12 -15.14
N ARG A 176 10.15 -23.44 -15.37
CA ARG A 176 10.97 -24.09 -14.34
C ARG A 176 11.48 -23.03 -13.38
N GLN A 177 11.24 -23.28 -12.10
CA GLN A 177 11.67 -22.43 -11.01
C GLN A 177 13.03 -22.88 -10.47
N LEU A 178 13.92 -21.91 -10.25
CA LEU A 178 15.19 -22.05 -9.57
C LEU A 178 15.22 -21.08 -8.39
N ASN A 179 15.28 -21.59 -7.15
CA ASN A 179 15.50 -20.76 -5.98
C ASN A 179 16.97 -20.35 -5.92
N LEU A 180 17.23 -19.06 -5.77
CA LEU A 180 18.57 -18.50 -5.73
C LEU A 180 19.24 -18.81 -4.39
N LYS A 181 20.44 -19.35 -4.46
CA LYS A 181 21.39 -19.45 -3.36
C LYS A 181 22.74 -18.89 -3.78
N THR A 182 23.50 -18.41 -2.82
CA THR A 182 24.88 -17.99 -3.06
C THR A 182 25.72 -19.20 -3.49
N ASN A 183 26.58 -19.00 -4.49
CA ASN A 183 27.43 -20.00 -5.15
C ASN A 183 26.69 -21.02 -6.04
N ASP A 184 25.44 -20.74 -6.42
CA ASP A 184 24.75 -21.56 -7.42
C ASP A 184 25.41 -21.46 -8.80
N LYS A 185 25.20 -22.50 -9.61
CA LYS A 185 25.48 -22.51 -11.05
C LYS A 185 24.17 -22.39 -11.81
N ILE A 186 24.02 -21.30 -12.56
CA ILE A 186 22.79 -20.97 -13.27
C ILE A 186 23.09 -20.93 -14.77
N LYS A 187 22.22 -21.53 -15.58
CA LYS A 187 22.37 -21.47 -17.03
C LYS A 187 22.20 -20.04 -17.54
N ARG A 188 22.93 -19.65 -18.58
CA ARG A 188 22.68 -18.41 -19.31
C ARG A 188 21.26 -18.40 -19.89
N GLY A 189 20.62 -17.23 -19.89
CA GLY A 189 19.24 -17.15 -20.39
C GLY A 189 18.49 -15.91 -19.94
N LYS A 190 17.20 -15.88 -20.29
CA LYS A 190 16.24 -14.88 -19.80
C LYS A 190 15.39 -15.53 -18.72
N TYR A 191 15.22 -14.83 -17.60
CA TYR A 191 14.47 -15.31 -16.46
C TYR A 191 13.53 -14.24 -15.94
N SER A 192 12.38 -14.64 -15.45
CA SER A 192 11.51 -13.82 -14.60
C SER A 192 11.96 -13.95 -13.15
N LEU A 193 12.21 -12.83 -12.47
CA LEU A 193 12.61 -12.78 -11.07
C LEU A 193 11.38 -12.61 -10.17
N TYR A 194 11.27 -13.49 -9.18
CA TYR A 194 10.26 -13.44 -8.13
C TYR A 194 10.92 -13.36 -6.76
N VAL A 195 10.36 -12.54 -5.87
CA VAL A 195 10.87 -12.39 -4.50
C VAL A 195 9.75 -12.52 -3.50
N GLN A 196 9.96 -13.37 -2.51
CA GLN A 196 9.07 -13.51 -1.36
C GLN A 196 9.63 -12.69 -0.21
N THR A 197 8.84 -11.74 0.27
CA THR A 197 9.13 -10.95 1.47
C THR A 197 8.09 -11.21 2.53
N VAL A 198 8.48 -11.00 3.77
CA VAL A 198 7.56 -10.86 4.88
C VAL A 198 7.94 -9.62 5.67
N ASP A 199 6.94 -8.87 6.09
CA ASP A 199 7.09 -7.71 6.93
C ASP A 199 6.12 -7.79 8.11
N SER A 200 6.41 -7.14 9.24
CA SER A 200 5.54 -7.19 10.42
C SER A 200 5.79 -5.98 11.30
N ILE A 201 4.75 -5.19 11.58
CA ILE A 201 4.88 -3.98 12.43
C ILE A 201 5.14 -4.35 13.90
N THR A 202 4.67 -5.53 14.33
CA THR A 202 4.90 -6.07 15.68
C THR A 202 5.39 -7.51 15.62
N ALA A 203 6.06 -7.98 16.68
CA ALA A 203 6.71 -9.30 16.71
C ALA A 203 5.74 -10.49 16.49
N GLU A 204 4.51 -10.38 17.00
CA GLU A 204 3.43 -11.39 16.87
C GLU A 204 2.32 -10.90 15.94
N GLY A 205 2.60 -9.84 15.18
CA GLY A 205 1.61 -9.15 14.36
C GLY A 205 1.23 -9.87 13.09
N GLN A 206 0.27 -9.28 12.39
CA GLN A 206 -0.03 -9.68 11.03
C GLN A 206 1.20 -9.46 10.13
N GLN A 207 1.39 -10.39 9.21
CA GLN A 207 2.40 -10.31 8.17
C GLN A 207 1.89 -9.53 6.96
N PHE A 208 2.76 -8.68 6.43
CA PHE A 208 2.53 -7.88 5.24
C PHE A 208 3.62 -8.12 4.19
N ASN A 209 3.37 -7.65 2.98
CA ASN A 209 4.40 -7.51 1.96
C ASN A 209 5.22 -6.23 2.17
N SER A 210 6.43 -6.22 1.64
CA SER A 210 7.19 -4.98 1.51
C SER A 210 6.54 -4.04 0.49
N MET A 211 6.75 -2.74 0.66
CA MET A 211 6.14 -1.65 -0.12
C MET A 211 7.08 -1.06 -1.17
N HIS A 212 8.36 -1.41 -1.13
CA HIS A 212 9.36 -0.99 -2.11
C HIS A 212 10.36 -2.11 -2.39
N PHE A 213 10.74 -2.25 -3.66
CA PHE A 213 11.72 -3.22 -4.13
C PHE A 213 12.65 -2.57 -5.15
N SER A 214 13.96 -2.72 -4.94
CA SER A 214 14.99 -2.36 -5.91
C SER A 214 15.85 -3.56 -6.21
N VAL A 215 16.07 -3.83 -7.50
CA VAL A 215 16.87 -4.96 -7.98
C VAL A 215 18.03 -4.43 -8.81
N ILE A 216 19.24 -4.83 -8.44
CA ILE A 216 20.47 -4.49 -9.14
C ILE A 216 21.15 -5.80 -9.56
N LEU A 217 21.49 -5.93 -10.84
CA LEU A 217 22.26 -7.05 -11.38
C LEU A 217 23.58 -6.51 -11.94
N ASN A 218 24.70 -6.96 -11.39
CA ASN A 218 26.05 -6.54 -11.80
C ASN A 218 26.22 -5.00 -11.80
N GLY A 219 25.68 -4.33 -10.79
CA GLY A 219 25.71 -2.87 -10.67
C GLY A 219 24.68 -2.12 -11.53
N ILE A 220 23.90 -2.81 -12.37
CA ILE A 220 22.88 -2.20 -13.22
C ILE A 220 21.50 -2.34 -12.56
N ASN A 221 20.76 -1.22 -12.41
CA ASN A 221 19.38 -1.27 -11.96
C ASN A 221 18.51 -2.03 -12.97
N VAL A 222 17.99 -3.18 -12.55
CA VAL A 222 17.08 -4.01 -13.33
C VAL A 222 15.65 -3.55 -13.16
N SER A 223 15.29 -3.22 -11.92
CA SER A 223 13.92 -2.91 -11.57
C SER A 223 13.84 -2.06 -10.32
N ASN A 224 12.79 -1.25 -10.32
CA ASN A 224 12.32 -0.51 -9.17
C ASN A 224 10.78 -0.59 -9.17
N LEU A 225 10.23 -1.15 -8.10
CA LEU A 225 8.81 -1.32 -7.87
C LEU A 225 8.47 -0.66 -6.53
N SER A 226 7.50 0.24 -6.53
CA SER A 226 7.03 0.89 -5.31
C SER A 226 5.50 0.98 -5.31
N PHE A 227 4.91 0.69 -4.16
CA PHE A 227 3.47 0.66 -3.93
C PHE A 227 3.00 2.06 -3.50
N GLN A 228 3.14 3.05 -4.38
CA GLN A 228 2.76 4.44 -4.08
C GLN A 228 1.38 4.80 -4.60
N THR A 229 1.07 4.38 -5.82
CA THR A 229 -0.19 4.71 -6.50
C THR A 229 -0.71 3.52 -7.29
N ILE A 230 -2.03 3.44 -7.41
CA ILE A 230 -2.71 2.51 -8.32
C ILE A 230 -3.53 3.33 -9.31
N SER A 231 -3.18 3.22 -10.59
CA SER A 231 -3.92 3.86 -11.68
C SER A 231 -4.99 2.93 -12.24
N ILE A 232 -6.14 3.50 -12.59
CA ILE A 232 -7.21 2.76 -13.28
C ILE A 232 -7.21 3.15 -14.75
N LYS A 233 -6.93 2.20 -15.64
CA LYS A 233 -6.95 2.42 -17.10
C LYS A 233 -7.83 1.36 -17.75
N LYS A 234 -8.88 1.78 -18.46
CA LYS A 234 -9.82 0.88 -19.16
C LYS A 234 -10.37 -0.23 -18.24
N GLY A 235 -10.74 0.12 -17.01
CA GLY A 235 -11.30 -0.80 -16.02
C GLY A 235 -10.28 -1.77 -15.39
N LYS A 236 -8.98 -1.59 -15.61
CA LYS A 236 -7.92 -2.40 -14.99
C LYS A 236 -7.06 -1.55 -14.08
N ALA A 237 -6.67 -2.13 -12.95
CA ALA A 237 -5.79 -1.51 -11.98
C ALA A 237 -4.32 -1.85 -12.26
N TYR A 238 -3.47 -0.83 -12.15
CA TYR A 238 -2.05 -0.92 -12.41
C TYR A 238 -1.26 -0.24 -11.29
N ILE A 239 -0.34 -0.99 -10.68
CA ILE A 239 0.81 -0.41 -10.00
C ILE A 239 1.84 -0.08 -11.06
N LYS A 240 2.50 1.08 -10.93
CA LYS A 240 3.31 1.66 -12.02
C LYS A 240 2.44 1.84 -13.28
N GLU A 241 3.06 2.15 -14.41
CA GLU A 241 2.32 2.39 -15.65
C GLU A 241 1.65 1.15 -16.24
N ASN A 242 2.11 -0.07 -15.90
CA ASN A 242 1.78 -1.29 -16.65
C ASN A 242 1.75 -2.62 -15.86
N ILE A 243 1.76 -2.61 -14.51
CA ILE A 243 1.78 -3.87 -13.72
C ILE A 243 0.42 -4.11 -13.05
N THR A 244 -0.34 -5.06 -13.59
CA THR A 244 -1.59 -5.54 -12.98
C THR A 244 -1.32 -6.51 -11.82
N ALA A 245 -2.28 -6.67 -10.90
CA ALA A 245 -2.20 -7.65 -9.81
C ALA A 245 -1.97 -9.08 -10.32
N GLN A 246 -2.64 -9.46 -11.43
CA GLN A 246 -2.43 -10.76 -12.05
C GLN A 246 -0.97 -10.99 -12.46
N LYS A 247 -0.26 -9.96 -12.93
CA LYS A 247 1.14 -10.06 -13.33
C LYS A 247 2.07 -10.03 -12.12
N LEU A 248 1.74 -9.19 -11.13
CA LEU A 248 2.56 -9.01 -9.93
C LEU A 248 2.58 -10.26 -9.04
N TYR A 249 1.42 -10.92 -8.93
CA TYR A 249 1.18 -12.06 -8.06
C TYR A 249 0.88 -13.36 -8.85
N ASN A 250 1.39 -13.48 -10.08
CA ASN A 250 1.08 -14.62 -10.98
C ASN A 250 1.63 -15.97 -10.49
N SER A 251 2.52 -15.96 -9.50
CA SER A 251 3.22 -17.12 -8.99
C SER A 251 2.96 -17.26 -7.50
N GLN A 252 2.88 -18.49 -7.03
CA GLN A 252 2.86 -18.78 -5.58
C GLN A 252 4.22 -18.45 -4.91
N THR A 253 5.25 -18.10 -5.70
CA THR A 253 6.65 -17.99 -5.26
C THR A 253 7.07 -16.59 -4.84
N GLY A 254 6.18 -15.60 -4.95
CA GLY A 254 6.42 -14.22 -4.52
C GLY A 254 5.97 -13.17 -5.53
N ILE A 255 6.50 -11.96 -5.36
CA ILE A 255 6.21 -10.79 -6.18
C ILE A 255 7.12 -10.76 -7.41
N PHE A 256 6.54 -10.58 -8.60
CA PHE A 256 7.28 -10.40 -9.84
C PHE A 256 8.05 -9.07 -9.84
N LEU A 257 9.38 -9.12 -9.89
CA LEU A 257 10.24 -7.94 -9.91
C LEU A 257 10.83 -7.61 -11.28
N GLY A 258 10.57 -8.40 -12.32
CA GLY A 258 11.01 -8.09 -13.67
C GLY A 258 11.69 -9.25 -14.37
N ASN A 259 12.10 -9.01 -15.61
CA ASN A 259 12.88 -9.98 -16.38
C ASN A 259 14.37 -9.62 -16.31
N ILE A 260 15.21 -10.61 -16.02
CA ILE A 260 16.66 -10.49 -16.05
C ILE A 260 17.24 -11.30 -17.20
N LYS A 261 18.36 -10.84 -17.76
CA LYS A 261 19.16 -11.58 -18.74
C LYS A 261 20.49 -11.92 -18.09
N LEU A 262 20.77 -13.20 -17.95
CA LEU A 262 22.02 -13.72 -17.42
C LEU A 262 22.97 -14.04 -18.58
N THR A 263 24.18 -13.47 -18.51
CA THR A 263 25.31 -13.74 -19.42
C THR A 263 26.38 -14.52 -18.68
N ALA A 264 27.16 -15.34 -19.40
CA ALA A 264 28.21 -16.17 -18.81
C ALA A 264 29.19 -15.36 -17.94
N GLY A 265 29.65 -15.96 -16.85
CA GLY A 265 30.56 -15.33 -15.88
C GLY A 265 29.96 -15.19 -14.48
N ASN A 266 30.70 -14.52 -13.60
CA ASN A 266 30.21 -14.20 -12.25
C ASN A 266 29.07 -13.19 -12.31
N ALA A 267 28.02 -13.43 -11.56
CA ALA A 267 26.89 -12.52 -11.42
C ALA A 267 26.61 -12.19 -9.95
N ILE A 268 26.27 -10.93 -9.70
CA ILE A 268 25.87 -10.40 -8.39
C ILE A 268 24.49 -9.79 -8.54
N LEU A 269 23.50 -10.40 -7.90
CA LEU A 269 22.14 -9.88 -7.80
C LEU A 269 21.92 -9.33 -6.39
N GLN A 270 21.67 -8.04 -6.28
CA GLN A 270 21.28 -7.39 -5.03
C GLN A 270 19.80 -7.05 -5.08
N ILE A 271 19.08 -7.42 -4.03
CA ILE A 271 17.68 -7.09 -3.82
C ILE A 271 17.58 -6.28 -2.54
N THR A 272 17.07 -5.06 -2.66
CA THR A 272 16.74 -4.18 -1.54
C THR A 272 15.22 -4.09 -1.41
N THR A 273 14.71 -4.18 -0.20
CA THR A 273 13.27 -4.09 0.09
C THR A 273 13.00 -3.17 1.27
N LYS A 274 11.88 -2.43 1.24
CA LYS A 274 11.45 -1.54 2.33
C LYS A 274 9.99 -1.77 2.71
N ASP A 275 9.69 -1.59 3.99
CA ASP A 275 8.33 -1.60 4.53
C ASP A 275 7.61 -0.26 4.31
N ILE A 276 6.43 -0.12 4.93
CA ILE A 276 5.61 1.09 4.92
C ILE A 276 6.29 2.30 5.63
N ASN A 277 7.20 2.02 6.57
CA ASN A 277 7.89 3.03 7.37
C ASN A 277 9.33 3.30 6.89
N ASN A 278 9.71 2.74 5.75
CA ASN A 278 11.02 2.82 5.13
C ASN A 278 12.16 2.08 5.88
N ASN A 279 11.86 1.16 6.80
CA ASN A 279 12.92 0.26 7.27
C ASN A 279 13.36 -0.63 6.11
N GLU A 280 14.66 -0.85 5.99
CA GLU A 280 15.27 -1.46 4.81
C GLU A 280 15.94 -2.79 5.15
N SER A 281 15.83 -3.75 4.23
CA SER A 281 16.66 -4.95 4.19
C SER A 281 17.27 -5.14 2.81
N VAL A 282 18.49 -5.67 2.80
CA VAL A 282 19.24 -5.96 1.58
C VAL A 282 19.70 -7.42 1.60
N GLN A 283 19.51 -8.12 0.49
CA GLN A 283 20.04 -9.46 0.27
C GLN A 283 20.85 -9.49 -1.03
N THR A 284 22.05 -10.02 -0.96
CA THR A 284 22.94 -10.20 -2.12
C THR A 284 23.14 -11.67 -2.42
N TYR A 285 22.95 -12.04 -3.69
CA TYR A 285 23.20 -13.37 -4.24
C TYR A 285 24.36 -13.28 -5.22
N GLN A 286 25.42 -14.04 -4.96
CA GLN A 286 26.54 -14.20 -5.89
C GLN A 286 26.47 -15.60 -6.48
N PHE A 287 26.49 -15.73 -7.81
CA PHE A 287 26.37 -17.02 -8.49
C PHE A 287 27.15 -17.03 -9.80
N GLN A 288 27.48 -18.23 -10.28
CA GLN A 288 28.16 -18.43 -11.55
C GLN A 288 27.13 -18.67 -12.65
N VAL A 289 27.28 -17.99 -13.78
CA VAL A 289 26.48 -18.23 -14.98
C VAL A 289 27.28 -19.04 -16.00
N GLU A 290 26.71 -20.17 -16.44
CA GLU A 290 27.29 -21.12 -17.41
C GLU A 290 26.48 -21.18 -18.72
#